data_AF-A0A1F3ZNR7-F1
#
_entry.id   AF-A0A1F3ZNR7-F1
#
_cell.length_a   1.000
_cell.length_b   1.000
_cell.length_c   1.000
_cell.angle_alpha   90.00
_cell.angle_beta   90.00
_cell.angle_gamma   90.00
#
_symmetry.space_group_name_H-M   'P 1'
#
loop_
_entity.id
_entity.type
_entity.pdbx_description
1 polymer ?
#
loop_
_entity_poly.entity_id
_entity_poly.type
_entity_poly.pdbx_seq_one_letter_code
_entity_poly.pdbx_strand_id
1 'polypeptide(L)' 'MLKPAAWILWPSFLAACVGEMLFFALFDPDELVLFWRVIPLSRIAIYSIGFFFFWFFAALSSGMTWLLARSAAEVNR' A
#
# COMPACT_ATOMS: atom_id res chain seq x y z
N MET A 1 5.23 -22.13 -1.78
CA MET A 1 4.79 -20.88 -2.47
C MET A 1 4.63 -19.67 -1.53
N LEU A 2 4.65 -19.84 -0.19
CA LEU A 2 4.46 -18.72 0.78
C LEU A 2 5.69 -17.82 1.03
N LYS A 3 6.90 -18.27 0.66
CA LYS A 3 8.14 -17.55 0.99
C LYS A 3 8.18 -16.12 0.42
N PRO A 4 8.03 -15.86 -0.90
CA PRO A 4 8.16 -14.51 -1.45
C PRO A 4 7.07 -13.55 -0.96
N ALA A 5 5.87 -14.05 -0.67
CA ALA A 5 4.77 -13.23 -0.16
C ALA A 5 5.13 -12.55 1.18
N ALA A 6 5.77 -13.28 2.10
CA ALA A 6 6.20 -12.69 3.38
C ALA A 6 7.28 -11.61 3.19
N TRP A 7 8.24 -11.82 2.28
CA TRP A 7 9.29 -10.86 1.95
C TRP A 7 8.76 -9.58 1.28
N ILE A 8 7.58 -9.64 0.67
CA ILE A 8 6.92 -8.50 0.03
C ILE A 8 5.99 -7.80 1.02
N LEU A 9 5.04 -8.55 1.59
CA LEU A 9 3.94 -8.01 2.39
C LEU A 9 4.39 -7.41 3.72
N TRP A 10 5.43 -7.98 4.35
CA TRP A 10 5.93 -7.51 5.64
C TRP A 10 6.60 -6.13 5.56
N PRO A 11 7.65 -5.91 4.74
CA PRO A 11 8.25 -4.58 4.63
C PRO A 11 7.31 -3.56 4.00
N SER A 12 6.42 -3.96 3.07
CA SER A 12 5.43 -3.03 2.51
C SER A 12 4.43 -2.54 3.55
N PHE A 13 4.07 -3.37 4.54
CA PHE A 13 3.19 -2.99 5.65
C PHE A 13 3.81 -1.85 6.47
N LEU A 14 5.09 -1.98 6.84
CA LEU A 14 5.81 -0.93 7.58
C LEU A 14 5.93 0.36 6.76
N ALA A 15 6.23 0.24 5.47
CA ALA A 15 6.26 1.39 4.57
C ALA A 15 4.88 2.09 4.48
N ALA A 16 3.79 1.30 4.48
CA ALA A 16 2.45 1.82 4.49
C ALA A 16 2.11 2.58 5.77
N CYS A 17 2.50 2.07 6.95
CA CYS A 17 2.32 2.78 8.21
C CYS A 17 3.02 4.15 8.19
N VAL A 18 4.26 4.21 7.70
CA VAL A 18 4.99 5.49 7.58
C VAL A 18 4.32 6.41 6.58
N GLY A 19 3.93 5.89 5.40
CA GLY A 19 3.25 6.66 4.37
C GLY A 19 1.92 7.24 4.84
N GLU A 20 1.11 6.43 5.52
CA GLU A 20 -0.16 6.85 6.12
C GLU A 20 0.05 7.96 7.15
N MET A 21 0.99 7.78 8.10
CA MET A 21 1.30 8.79 9.11
C MET A 21 1.74 10.12 8.50
N LEU A 22 2.63 10.08 7.50
CA LEU A 22 3.12 11.27 6.82
C LEU A 22 2.01 11.96 6.02
N PHE A 23 1.18 11.20 5.32
CA PHE A 23 0.08 11.74 4.52
C PHE A 23 -0.94 12.44 5.41
N PHE A 24 -1.45 11.76 6.44
CA PHE A 24 -2.46 12.36 7.32
C PHE A 24 -1.90 13.35 8.34
N ALA A 25 -0.57 13.46 8.49
CA ALA A 25 0.04 14.60 9.15
C ALA A 25 -0.07 15.89 8.32
N LEU A 26 -0.22 15.78 7.00
CA LEU A 26 -0.31 16.91 6.07
C LEU A 26 -1.75 17.19 5.60
N PHE A 27 -2.61 16.17 5.54
CA PHE A 27 -3.97 16.26 5.02
C PHE A 27 -4.99 15.84 6.09
N ASP A 28 -5.99 16.68 6.37
CA ASP A 28 -7.09 16.30 7.28
C ASP A 28 -7.97 15.23 6.60
N PRO A 29 -8.19 14.06 7.23
CA PRO A 29 -9.10 13.06 6.68
C PRO A 29 -10.51 13.58 6.41
N ASP A 30 -11.03 14.54 7.18
CA ASP A 30 -12.40 15.06 6.99
C ASP A 30 -12.51 15.99 5.76
N GLU A 31 -11.39 16.50 5.25
CA GLU A 31 -11.34 17.37 4.08
C GLU A 31 -11.15 16.59 2.77
N LEU A 32 -10.94 15.27 2.83
CA LEU A 32 -10.77 14.43 1.64
C LEU A 32 -12.08 14.30 0.85
N VAL A 33 -12.11 14.92 -0.32
CA VAL A 33 -13.22 14.85 -1.26
C VAL A 33 -12.97 13.72 -2.27
N LEU A 34 -13.87 12.73 -2.30
CA LEU A 34 -13.87 11.70 -3.34
C LEU A 34 -14.95 12.00 -4.37
N PHE A 35 -14.64 11.90 -5.66
CA PHE A 35 -15.61 12.10 -6.75
C PHE A 35 -16.40 13.43 -6.65
N TRP A 36 -15.71 14.50 -6.21
CA TRP A 36 -16.30 15.82 -5.99
C TRP A 36 -17.42 15.89 -4.94
N ARG A 37 -17.47 14.92 -4.01
CA ARG A 37 -18.38 14.95 -2.85
C ARG A 37 -17.65 14.58 -1.57
N VAL A 38 -18.06 15.22 -0.48
CA VAL A 38 -17.71 14.79 0.88
C VAL A 38 -18.46 13.47 1.11
N ILE A 39 -17.71 12.37 1.22
CA ILE A 39 -18.33 11.09 1.57
C ILE A 39 -18.51 11.09 3.09
N PRO A 40 -19.70 10.74 3.62
CA PRO A 40 -19.94 10.66 5.07
C PRO A 40 -19.28 9.40 5.66
N LEU A 41 -17.98 9.22 5.44
CA LEU A 41 -17.18 8.19 6.07
C LEU A 41 -16.70 8.68 7.43
N SER A 42 -16.62 7.75 8.38
CA SER A 42 -15.95 8.02 9.63
C SER A 42 -14.45 8.18 9.40
N ARG A 43 -13.78 8.97 10.25
CA ARG A 43 -12.32 9.14 10.21
C ARG A 43 -11.57 7.81 10.17
N ILE A 44 -12.02 6.82 10.96
CA ILE A 44 -11.40 5.48 10.98
C ILE A 44 -11.49 4.76 9.62
N ALA A 45 -12.59 4.92 8.89
CA ALA A 45 -12.75 4.34 7.56
C ALA A 45 -11.79 5.00 6.55
N ILE A 46 -11.62 6.33 6.65
CA ILE A 46 -10.70 7.09 5.79
C ILE A 46 -9.25 6.67 6.04
N TYR A 47 -8.84 6.57 7.32
CA TYR A 47 -7.51 6.05 7.69
C TYR A 47 -7.29 4.63 7.13
N SER A 48 -8.25 3.74 7.36
CA SER A 48 -8.17 2.35 6.88
C SER A 48 -7.99 2.29 5.35
N ILE A 49 -8.76 3.08 4.60
CA ILE A 49 -8.62 3.17 3.14
C ILE A 49 -7.23 3.68 2.75
N GLY A 50 -6.74 4.73 3.41
CA GLY A 50 -5.40 5.27 3.19
C GLY A 50 -4.31 4.24 3.46
N PHE A 51 -4.39 3.52 4.58
CA PHE A 51 -3.49 2.42 4.91
C PHE A 51 -3.45 1.36 3.81
N PHE A 52 -4.61 0.84 3.41
CA PHE A 52 -4.69 -0.18 2.36
C PHE A 52 -4.21 0.33 1.00
N PHE A 53 -4.46 1.60 0.69
CA PHE A 53 -3.93 2.25 -0.51
C PHE A 53 -2.40 2.24 -0.50
N PHE A 54 -1.76 2.80 0.53
CA PHE A 54 -0.29 2.82 0.63
C PHE A 54 0.30 1.42 0.65
N TRP A 55 -0.32 0.49 1.38
CA TRP A 55 0.14 -0.89 1.47
C TRP A 55 0.06 -1.61 0.13
N PHE A 56 -1.03 -1.43 -0.62
CA PHE A 56 -1.18 -1.99 -1.95
C PHE A 56 -0.08 -1.51 -2.90
N PHE A 57 0.17 -0.21 -2.97
CA PHE A 57 1.20 0.34 -3.86
C PHE A 57 2.62 -0.09 -3.45
N ALA A 58 2.92 -0.11 -2.15
CA ALA A 58 4.21 -0.60 -1.65
C ALA A 58 4.41 -2.10 -1.93
N ALA A 59 3.36 -2.91 -1.75
CA ALA A 59 3.38 -4.34 -2.06
C ALA A 59 3.51 -4.57 -3.57
N LEU A 60 2.82 -3.79 -4.41
CA LEU A 60 2.90 -3.86 -5.86
C LEU A 60 4.31 -3.53 -6.35
N SER A 61 4.92 -2.44 -5.87
CA SER A 61 6.29 -2.05 -6.21
C SER A 61 7.31 -3.13 -5.83
N SER A 62 7.18 -3.68 -4.61
CA SER A 62 8.05 -4.75 -4.13
C SER A 62 7.84 -6.05 -4.91
N GLY A 63 6.59 -6.38 -5.28
CA GLY A 63 6.26 -7.52 -6.11
C GLY A 63 6.82 -7.41 -7.54
N MET A 64 6.75 -6.22 -8.14
CA MET A 64 7.39 -5.94 -9.43
C MET A 64 8.90 -6.10 -9.35
N THR A 65 9.53 -5.57 -8.29
CA THR A 65 10.97 -5.73 -8.05
C THR A 65 11.34 -7.21 -7.93
N TRP A 66 10.55 -7.99 -7.18
CA TRP A 66 10.75 -9.43 -7.06
C TRP A 66 10.61 -10.16 -8.40
N LEU A 67 9.61 -9.82 -9.22
CA LEU A 67 9.44 -10.40 -10.56
C LEU A 67 10.62 -10.10 -11.47
N LEU A 68 11.14 -8.86 -11.45
CA LEU A 68 12.28 -8.44 -12.25
C LEU A 68 13.60 -9.05 -11.77
N ALA A 69 13.72 -9.36 -10.47
CA ALA A 69 14.91 -9.97 -9.89
C ALA A 69 15.03 -11.48 -10.15
N ARG A 70 13.99 -12.13 -10.72
CA ARG A 70 14.04 -13.57 -11.04
C ARG A 70 14.95 -13.84 -12.24
N SER A 71 15.68 -14.95 -12.19
CA SER A 71 16.53 -15.40 -13.29
C SER A 71 15.70 -15.95 -14.46
N ALA A 72 16.26 -15.91 -15.68
CA ALA A 72 15.61 -16.47 -16.88
C ALA A 72 15.26 -17.97 -16.72
N ALA A 73 16.07 -18.74 -16.00
CA ALA A 73 15.81 -20.14 -15.70
C ALA A 73 14.59 -20.35 -14.78
N GLU A 74 14.35 -19.43 -13.85
CA GLU A 74 13.17 -19.46 -12.98
C GLU A 74 11.90 -19.00 -13.70
N VAL A 75 12.02 -18.12 -14.70
CA VAL A 75 10.88 -17.60 -15.48
C VAL A 75 10.46 -18.58 -16.58
N ASN A 76 11.41 -19.27 -17.23
CA ASN A 76 11.14 -20.20 -18.33
C ASN A 76 10.78 -21.63 -17.87
N ARG A 77 10.55 -21.85 -16.57
CA ARG A 77 10.12 -23.11 -16.00
C ARG A 77 8.62 -23.13 -15.77
#